data_AF-A0A0Q7TN92-F1
#
_entry.id   AF-A0A0Q7TN92-F1
#
_cell.length_a   1.000
_cell.length_b   1.000
_cell.length_c   1.000
_cell.angle_alpha   90.00
_cell.angle_beta   90.00
_cell.angle_gamma   90.00
#
_symmetry.space_group_name_H-M   'P 1'
#
loop_
_entity.id
_entity.type
_entity.pdbx_description
1 polymer ?
#
loop_
_entity_poly.entity_id
_entity_poly.type
_entity_poly.pdbx_seq_one_letter_code
_entity_poly.pdbx_strand_id
1 'polypeptide(L)'
;MKKTLSVVLLAITCLSSLPVKAQQLDLSTVTCKDFVTSDKDTIGLIMMWLVGFYAAQDAKPIVDFDKMKENGGKLGEYCGKNPSHSLITAADDVLK
;
A
#
# COMPACT_ATOMS: atom_id res chain seq x y z
N MET A 1 -29.95 -32.91 49.14
CA MET A 1 -29.83 -33.23 47.71
C MET A 1 -29.67 -31.93 46.92
N LYS A 2 -28.61 -31.85 46.10
CA LYS A 2 -28.34 -30.88 45.01
C LYS A 2 -28.32 -29.38 45.37
N LYS A 3 -27.11 -28.80 45.35
CA LYS A 3 -26.67 -27.63 44.55
C LYS A 3 -25.65 -26.78 45.32
N THR A 4 -24.45 -26.64 44.74
CA THR A 4 -23.62 -25.42 44.59
C THR A 4 -22.22 -25.90 44.16
N LEU A 5 -21.99 -26.06 42.85
CA LEU A 5 -21.20 -25.12 42.05
C LEU A 5 -19.84 -24.80 42.68
N SER A 6 -18.81 -25.60 42.38
CA SER A 6 -17.42 -25.17 42.48
C SER A 6 -16.96 -24.67 41.12
N VAL A 7 -16.55 -23.39 41.13
CA VAL A 7 -16.28 -22.49 40.02
C VAL A 7 -14.82 -22.60 39.57
N VAL A 8 -14.64 -22.83 38.27
CA VAL A 8 -13.73 -22.16 37.32
C VAL A 8 -12.24 -22.02 37.68
N LEU A 9 -11.38 -22.54 36.79
CA LEU A 9 -10.32 -21.72 36.17
C LEU A 9 -9.94 -22.28 34.79
N LEU A 10 -10.66 -21.89 33.74
CA LEU A 10 -10.19 -22.00 32.36
C LEU A 10 -9.36 -20.75 32.06
N ALA A 11 -8.04 -20.93 31.96
CA ALA A 11 -7.13 -19.92 31.45
C ALA A 11 -7.40 -19.70 29.96
N ILE A 12 -8.17 -18.65 29.64
CA ILE A 12 -8.34 -18.17 28.28
C ILE A 12 -7.04 -17.46 27.89
N THR A 13 -6.21 -18.12 27.11
CA THR A 13 -5.11 -17.49 26.40
C THR A 13 -5.68 -16.53 25.36
N CYS A 14 -5.61 -15.23 25.64
CA CYS A 14 -5.84 -14.21 24.63
C CYS A 14 -4.76 -14.32 23.55
N LEU A 15 -5.03 -15.10 22.50
CA LEU A 15 -4.39 -14.92 21.20
C LEU A 15 -4.83 -13.55 20.69
N SER A 16 -4.04 -12.53 20.99
CA SER A 16 -4.11 -11.25 20.32
C SER A 16 -3.98 -11.50 18.82
N SER A 17 -5.10 -11.38 18.11
CA SER A 17 -5.14 -11.40 16.65
C SER A 17 -4.26 -10.27 16.15
N LEU A 18 -3.03 -10.59 15.74
CA LEU A 18 -2.23 -9.67 14.94
C LEU A 18 -3.10 -9.30 13.73
N PRO A 19 -3.21 -8.00 13.38
CA PRO A 19 -3.95 -7.61 12.20
C PRO A 19 -3.34 -8.36 11.01
N VAL A 20 -4.18 -9.17 10.36
CA VAL A 20 -3.79 -9.86 9.13
C VAL A 20 -3.30 -8.77 8.16
N LYS A 21 -2.09 -8.90 7.64
CA LYS A 21 -1.61 -8.06 6.53
C LYS A 21 -2.69 -8.18 5.44
N ALA A 22 -3.38 -7.09 5.13
CA ALA A 22 -4.46 -7.07 4.16
C ALA A 22 -3.99 -7.74 2.85
N GLN A 23 -4.77 -8.71 2.34
CA GLN A 23 -4.46 -9.42 1.08
C GLN A 23 -4.44 -8.50 -0.15
N GLN A 24 -4.93 -7.27 -0.01
CA GLN A 24 -4.94 -6.25 -1.04
C GLN A 24 -4.44 -4.92 -0.49
N LEU A 25 -3.65 -4.20 -1.29
CA LEU A 25 -3.28 -2.82 -1.07
C LEU A 25 -4.09 -1.96 -2.05
N ASP A 26 -5.06 -1.21 -1.53
CA ASP A 26 -5.83 -0.26 -2.32
C ASP A 26 -5.05 1.06 -2.46
N LEU A 27 -4.38 1.26 -3.60
CA LEU A 27 -3.58 2.45 -3.85
C LEU A 27 -4.41 3.75 -3.92
N SER A 28 -5.74 3.67 -4.10
CA SER A 28 -6.61 4.85 -4.03
C SER A 28 -6.72 5.41 -2.61
N THR A 29 -6.43 4.59 -1.60
CA THR A 29 -6.44 4.96 -0.18
C THR A 29 -5.07 5.35 0.35
N VAL A 30 -3.99 4.99 -0.37
CA VAL A 30 -2.62 5.36 -0.03
C VAL A 30 -2.46 6.87 -0.23
N THR A 31 -2.01 7.58 0.80
CA THR A 31 -1.71 9.00 0.67
C THR A 31 -0.32 9.23 0.08
N CYS A 32 -0.11 10.40 -0.49
CA CYS A 32 1.22 10.83 -0.90
C CYS A 32 2.24 10.79 0.24
N LYS A 33 1.83 11.11 1.48
CA LYS A 33 2.67 10.96 2.66
C LYS A 33 3.06 9.49 2.91
N ASP A 34 2.10 8.57 2.84
CA ASP A 34 2.37 7.14 3.04
C ASP A 34 3.36 6.62 1.98
N PHE A 35 3.20 7.04 0.73
CA PHE A 35 4.09 6.67 -0.37
C PHE A 35 5.53 7.16 -0.14
N VAL A 36 5.75 8.46 0.10
CA VAL A 36 7.11 9.01 0.22
C VAL A 36 7.84 8.61 1.50
N THR A 37 7.10 8.13 2.51
CA THR A 37 7.66 7.61 3.76
C THR A 37 7.78 6.08 3.80
N SER A 38 7.33 5.39 2.75
CA SER A 38 7.46 3.94 2.62
C SER A 38 8.92 3.53 2.43
N ASP A 39 9.22 2.26 2.74
CA ASP A 39 10.51 1.66 2.43
C ASP A 39 10.71 1.50 0.90
N LYS A 40 11.96 1.31 0.49
CA LYS A 40 12.33 1.25 -0.94
C LYS A 40 11.66 0.09 -1.68
N ASP A 41 11.44 -1.05 -1.03
CA ASP A 41 10.84 -2.22 -1.67
C ASP A 41 9.34 -1.97 -1.90
N THR A 42 8.65 -1.38 -0.91
CA THR A 42 7.26 -0.94 -1.05
C THR A 42 7.11 0.11 -2.14
N ILE A 43 7.99 1.12 -2.18
CA ILE A 43 8.00 2.13 -3.25
C ILE A 43 8.19 1.45 -4.62
N GLY A 44 9.15 0.53 -4.75
CA GLY A 44 9.41 -0.20 -5.98
C GLY A 44 8.21 -1.01 -6.46
N LEU A 45 7.53 -1.71 -5.54
CA LEU A 45 6.33 -2.50 -5.84
C LEU A 45 5.19 -1.61 -6.34
N ILE A 46 4.94 -0.49 -5.65
CA ILE A 46 3.93 0.49 -6.04
C ILE A 46 4.26 1.09 -7.41
N MET A 47 5.51 1.48 -7.66
CA MET A 47 5.94 2.06 -8.94
C MET A 47 5.80 1.06 -10.09
N MET A 48 6.18 -0.20 -9.89
CA MET A 48 5.97 -1.25 -10.89
C MET A 48 4.50 -1.45 -11.21
N TRP A 49 3.64 -1.45 -10.19
CA TRP A 49 2.20 -1.54 -10.39
C TRP A 49 1.65 -0.35 -11.15
N LEU A 50 2.03 0.89 -10.79
CA LEU A 50 1.56 2.10 -11.47
C LEU A 50 2.00 2.13 -12.94
N VAL A 51 3.26 1.80 -13.22
CA VAL A 51 3.75 1.74 -14.61
C VAL A 51 2.96 0.73 -15.43
N GLY A 52 2.58 -0.41 -14.87
CA GLY A 52 1.70 -1.39 -15.53
C GLY A 52 0.26 -0.91 -15.67
N PHE A 53 -0.29 -0.27 -14.63
CA PHE A 53 -1.67 0.23 -14.60
C PHE A 53 -1.92 1.34 -15.62
N TYR A 54 -0.93 2.21 -15.85
CA TYR A 54 -0.98 3.28 -16.85
C TYR A 54 -0.35 2.89 -18.21
N ALA A 55 0.02 1.62 -18.42
CA ALA A 55 0.56 1.17 -19.70
C ALA A 55 -0.52 1.13 -20.80
N ALA A 56 -0.11 1.36 -22.05
CA ALA A 56 -0.98 1.15 -23.20
C ALA A 56 -1.27 -0.35 -23.41
N GLN A 57 -2.41 -0.67 -24.03
CA GLN A 57 -2.85 -2.05 -24.29
C GLN A 57 -1.85 -2.85 -25.14
N ASP A 58 -1.10 -2.19 -26.01
CA ASP A 58 -0.08 -2.75 -26.90
C ASP A 58 1.36 -2.52 -26.39
N ALA A 59 1.51 -2.15 -25.11
CA ALA A 59 2.82 -1.94 -24.51
C ALA A 59 3.69 -3.20 -24.63
N LYS A 60 4.97 -2.99 -24.94
CA LYS A 60 5.96 -4.07 -25.00
C LYS A 60 6.20 -4.64 -23.60
N PRO A 61 6.47 -5.94 -23.45
CA PRO A 61 6.78 -6.57 -22.17
C PRO A 61 8.21 -6.24 -21.72
N ILE A 62 8.53 -4.95 -21.59
CA ILE A 62 9.84 -4.43 -21.23
C ILE A 62 9.67 -3.56 -19.99
N VAL A 63 10.44 -3.85 -18.96
CA VAL A 63 10.57 -2.96 -17.79
C VAL A 63 11.59 -1.88 -18.12
N ASP A 64 11.10 -0.67 -18.32
CA ASP A 64 11.93 0.52 -18.57
C ASP A 64 12.27 1.20 -17.24
N PHE A 65 13.46 0.92 -16.72
CA PHE A 65 13.93 1.47 -15.44
C PHE A 65 14.22 2.97 -15.49
N ASP A 66 14.57 3.51 -16.67
CA ASP A 66 14.81 4.94 -16.83
C ASP A 66 13.48 5.70 -16.76
N LYS A 67 12.46 5.22 -17.48
CA LYS A 67 11.08 5.76 -17.38
C LYS A 67 10.53 5.61 -15.97
N MET A 68 10.78 4.49 -15.30
CA MET A 68 10.36 4.31 -13.90
C MET A 68 11.02 5.33 -12.98
N LYS A 69 12.32 5.60 -13.15
CA LYS A 69 13.06 6.61 -12.38
C LYS A 69 12.51 8.02 -12.63
N GLU A 70 12.27 8.38 -13.89
CA GLU A 70 11.66 9.65 -14.26
C GLU A 70 10.28 9.83 -13.61
N ASN A 71 9.40 8.84 -13.78
CA ASN A 71 8.06 8.83 -13.22
C ASN A 71 8.07 8.89 -11.69
N GLY A 72 8.98 8.15 -11.04
CA GLY A 72 9.16 8.19 -9.60
C GLY A 72 9.61 9.56 -9.11
N GLY A 73 10.45 10.26 -9.87
CA GLY A 73 10.85 11.64 -9.59
C GLY A 73 9.66 12.61 -9.64
N LYS A 74 8.85 12.56 -10.71
CA LYS A 74 7.64 13.40 -10.85
C LYS A 74 6.65 13.15 -9.72
N LEU A 75 6.39 11.88 -9.41
CA LEU A 75 5.45 11.48 -8.36
C LEU A 75 5.96 11.89 -6.97
N GLY A 76 7.26 11.70 -6.71
CA GLY A 76 7.90 12.12 -5.47
C GLY A 76 7.83 13.64 -5.27
N GLU A 77 8.07 14.43 -6.32
CA GLU A 77 7.95 15.89 -6.26
C GLU A 77 6.51 16.34 -5.98
N TYR A 78 5.53 15.79 -6.71
CA TYR A 78 4.12 16.10 -6.48
C TYR A 78 3.72 15.74 -5.05
N CYS A 79 4.04 14.53 -4.61
CA CYS A 79 3.65 14.04 -3.30
C CYS A 79 4.36 14.77 -2.15
N GLY A 80 5.59 15.22 -2.35
CA GLY A 80 6.29 16.07 -1.39
C GLY A 80 5.59 17.41 -1.13
N LYS A 81 4.89 17.96 -2.13
CA LYS A 81 4.11 19.20 -2.01
C LYS A 81 2.67 18.98 -1.53
N ASN A 82 2.12 17.78 -1.74
CA ASN A 82 0.71 17.47 -1.50
C ASN A 82 0.52 16.23 -0.61
N PRO A 83 0.98 16.23 0.65
CA PRO A 83 1.06 15.02 1.47
C PRO A 83 -0.30 14.36 1.77
N SER A 84 -1.41 15.12 1.75
CA SER A 84 -2.76 14.61 2.01
C SER A 84 -3.50 14.11 0.78
N HIS A 85 -2.97 14.32 -0.44
CA HIS A 85 -3.61 13.81 -1.65
C HIS A 85 -3.45 12.28 -1.71
N SER A 86 -4.40 11.61 -2.37
CA SER A 86 -4.24 10.19 -2.69
C SER A 86 -3.11 10.02 -3.71
N LEU A 87 -2.41 8.89 -3.63
CA LEU A 87 -1.35 8.53 -4.55
C LEU A 87 -1.86 8.43 -5.99
N ILE A 88 -3.08 7.90 -6.18
CA ILE A 88 -3.69 7.80 -7.52
C ILE A 88 -4.02 9.18 -8.09
N THR A 89 -4.46 10.14 -7.27
CA THR A 89 -4.64 11.53 -7.73
C THR A 89 -3.33 12.13 -8.24
N ALA A 90 -2.23 11.88 -7.53
CA ALA A 90 -0.91 12.34 -7.97
C ALA A 90 -0.45 11.63 -9.26
N ALA A 91 -0.63 10.31 -9.33
CA ALA A 91 -0.26 9.52 -10.51
C ALA A 91 -1.05 9.92 -11.76
N ASP A 92 -2.35 10.18 -11.61
CA ASP A 92 -3.21 10.67 -12.68
C ASP A 92 -2.76 12.02 -13.26
N ASP A 93 -2.16 12.88 -12.43
CA ASP A 93 -1.68 14.20 -12.82
C ASP A 93 -0.32 14.14 -13.55
N VAL A 94 0.56 13.23 -13.13
CA VAL A 94 1.98 13.27 -13.53
C VAL A 94 2.47 12.09 -14.38
N LEU A 95 1.70 10.99 -14.47
CA LEU A 95 2.10 9.77 -15.18
C LEU A 95 1.31 9.48 -16.47
N LYS A 96 0.14 10.12 -16.64
CA LYS A 96 -0.65 10.01 -17.88
C LYS A 96 0.04 10.70 -19.06
#